data_AF-A0A238BJI2-F1
#
_entry.id   AF-A0A238BJI2-F1
#
_cell.length_a   1.000
_cell.length_b   1.000
_cell.length_c   1.000
_cell.angle_alpha   90.00
_cell.angle_beta   90.00
_cell.angle_gamma   90.00
#
_symmetry.space_group_name_H-M   'P 1'
#
loop_
_entity.id
_entity.type
_entity.pdbx_description
1 polymer ?
#
loop_
_entity_poly.entity_id
_entity_poly.type
_entity_poly.pdbx_seq_one_letter_code
_entity_poly.pdbx_strand_id
1 'polypeptide(L)'
;MIIEAINVKNRSSFRNGKKWIVHSEDDKRHHLSLVAHINELNTTWKAVYNRFASRALNHALSSFEKTTLISKFKREYPIADSIEHIKLLKSKKLDLPKQFDARLQWPLCWSVHQVANQGECGSCWALSATSVMSDRLCIATNYSNQKQISAEDLLSCCDECGGCQGTKWALSAFIHWRDHGIVTGGDYGSFEGCKPYTIASDCGNPCAPENYWKKIALVCQRTCQSLYGHSYEEDLIR
;
A
#
# COMPACT_ATOMS: atom_id res chain seq x y z
N MET A 1 -9.84 -11.06 34.39
CA MET A 1 -9.50 -11.92 33.23
C MET A 1 -8.33 -11.26 32.55
N ILE A 2 -7.13 -11.78 32.78
CA ILE A 2 -5.88 -11.20 32.29
C ILE A 2 -5.76 -11.65 30.84
N ILE A 3 -5.72 -10.69 29.91
CA ILE A 3 -5.46 -10.98 28.49
C ILE A 3 -3.96 -11.27 28.41
N GLU A 4 -3.60 -12.55 28.43
CA GLU A 4 -2.25 -12.98 28.09
C GLU A 4 -1.98 -12.58 26.65
N ALA A 5 -0.96 -11.73 26.47
CA ALA A 5 -0.40 -11.47 25.16
C ALA A 5 0.07 -12.80 24.59
N ILE A 6 -0.57 -13.26 23.52
CA ILE A 6 -0.14 -14.43 22.76
C ILE A 6 1.29 -14.12 22.29
N ASN A 7 2.25 -14.73 22.96
CA ASN A 7 3.65 -14.67 22.59
C ASN A 7 3.82 -15.59 21.37
N VAL A 8 3.48 -15.07 20.19
CA VAL A 8 3.79 -15.72 18.93
C VAL A 8 5.31 -15.74 18.83
N LYS A 9 5.92 -16.85 19.26
CA LYS A 9 7.29 -17.22 18.90
C LYS A 9 7.31 -17.41 17.39
N ASN A 10 7.38 -16.29 16.66
CA ASN A 10 7.56 -16.27 15.22
C ASN A 10 9.01 -16.67 14.92
N ARG A 11 9.31 -17.96 15.05
CA ARG A 11 10.42 -18.59 14.33
C ARG A 11 9.97 -18.82 12.89
N SER A 12 9.68 -17.73 12.17
CA SER A 12 9.60 -17.77 10.72
C SER A 12 11.03 -17.78 10.18
N SER A 13 11.63 -18.97 10.09
CA SER A 13 12.82 -19.14 9.25
C SER A 13 12.40 -18.91 7.80
N PHE A 14 13.04 -17.99 7.10
CA PHE A 14 12.86 -17.86 5.65
C PHE A 14 13.14 -19.21 4.99
N ARG A 15 12.24 -19.67 4.11
CA ARG A 15 12.36 -20.94 3.39
C ARG A 15 13.64 -21.07 2.52
N ASN A 16 14.39 -19.98 2.33
CA ASN A 16 15.52 -19.91 1.39
C ASN A 16 16.88 -19.49 2.00
N GLY A 17 17.11 -19.70 3.31
CA GLY A 17 18.44 -19.46 3.89
C GLY A 17 18.95 -18.01 3.88
N LYS A 18 18.10 -17.04 3.49
CA LYS A 18 18.39 -15.61 3.62
C LYS A 18 18.47 -15.26 5.11
N LYS A 19 19.66 -14.86 5.57
CA LYS A 19 19.87 -14.34 6.93
C LYS A 19 19.23 -12.96 7.00
N TRP A 20 18.48 -12.72 8.08
CA TRP A 20 18.06 -11.37 8.45
C TRP A 20 19.28 -10.44 8.49
N ILE A 21 19.21 -9.29 7.83
CA ILE A 21 20.19 -8.22 8.02
C ILE A 21 19.90 -7.62 9.39
N VAL A 22 20.67 -8.02 10.40
CA VAL A 22 20.59 -7.44 11.73
C VAL A 22 21.26 -6.07 11.67
N HIS A 23 20.65 -5.06 12.31
CA HIS A 23 21.30 -3.75 12.46
C HIS A 23 22.72 -3.91 12.98
N SER A 24 23.64 -3.09 12.49
CA SER A 24 24.95 -2.96 13.13
C SER A 24 24.76 -2.53 14.59
N GLU A 25 25.73 -2.83 15.46
CA GLU A 25 25.67 -2.36 16.86
C GLU A 25 25.61 -0.83 16.95
N ASP A 26 26.19 -0.11 15.97
CA ASP A 26 26.09 1.35 15.88
C ASP A 26 24.67 1.81 15.52
N ASP A 27 24.04 1.21 14.50
CA ASP A 27 22.66 1.54 14.12
C ASP A 27 21.68 1.19 15.23
N LYS A 28 21.89 0.05 15.91
CA LYS A 28 21.08 -0.33 17.07
C LYS A 28 21.19 0.70 18.18
N ARG A 29 22.41 1.16 18.51
CA ARG A 29 22.64 2.22 19.51
C ARG A 29 21.97 3.53 19.11
N HIS A 30 22.10 3.92 17.84
CA HIS A 30 21.49 5.14 17.29
C HIS A 30 19.95 5.09 17.36
N HIS A 31 19.33 3.99 16.94
CA HIS A 31 17.86 3.87 17.00
C HIS A 31 17.35 3.79 18.45
N LEU A 32 18.08 3.14 19.35
CA LEU A 32 17.73 3.11 20.78
C LEU A 32 17.83 4.49 21.44
N SER A 33 18.82 5.32 21.07
CA SER A 33 18.91 6.68 21.61
C SER A 33 17.74 7.56 21.15
N LEU A 34 17.30 7.42 19.89
CA LEU A 34 16.08 8.08 19.40
C LEU A 34 14.83 7.63 20.16
N VAL A 35 14.70 6.32 20.41
CA VAL A 35 13.58 5.76 21.19
C VAL A 35 13.56 6.35 22.61
N ALA A 36 14.70 6.40 23.29
CA ALA A 36 14.80 6.99 24.62
C ALA A 36 14.39 8.47 24.61
N HIS A 37 14.97 9.25 23.69
CA HIS A 37 14.67 10.67 23.56
C HIS A 37 13.18 10.94 23.32
N ILE A 38 12.55 10.24 22.36
CA ILE A 38 11.13 10.42 22.06
C ILE A 38 10.26 10.10 23.29
N ASN A 39 10.62 9.06 24.04
CA ASN A 39 9.83 8.64 25.20
C ASN A 39 9.93 9.59 26.40
N GLU A 40 10.98 10.43 26.45
CA GLU A 40 11.15 11.52 27.42
C GLU A 40 10.29 12.75 27.10
N LEU A 41 9.96 13.00 25.83
CA LEU A 41 9.21 14.19 25.37
C LEU A 41 7.73 14.22 25.78
N ASN A 42 7.26 13.25 26.58
CA ASN A 42 5.87 13.12 27.05
C ASN A 42 4.81 13.29 25.95
N THR A 43 5.01 12.61 24.81
CA THR A 43 4.10 12.63 23.67
C THR A 43 2.92 11.66 23.84
N THR A 44 1.92 11.75 22.96
CA THR A 44 0.74 10.87 22.95
C THR A 44 1.01 9.45 22.43
N TRP A 45 2.24 9.18 21.96
CA TRP A 45 2.66 7.89 21.45
C TRP A 45 3.98 7.50 22.11
N LYS A 46 4.31 6.20 22.11
CA LYS A 46 5.59 5.71 22.63
C LYS A 46 6.39 5.09 21.50
N ALA A 47 7.66 5.48 21.41
CA ALA A 47 8.60 4.85 20.51
C ALA A 47 9.04 3.51 21.09
N VAL A 48 9.13 2.50 20.23
CA VAL A 48 9.72 1.20 20.53
C VAL A 48 10.79 0.94 19.48
N TYR A 49 11.85 0.25 19.86
CA TYR A 49 12.89 -0.14 18.91
C TYR A 49 12.26 -0.91 17.76
N ASN A 50 12.31 -0.29 16.58
CA ASN A 50 11.90 -0.93 15.35
C ASN A 50 13.12 -1.63 14.77
N ARG A 51 13.10 -2.96 14.79
CA ARG A 51 14.12 -3.79 14.10
C ARG A 51 14.14 -3.55 12.59
N PHE A 52 13.14 -2.82 12.09
CA PHE A 52 12.98 -2.42 10.72
C PHE A 52 13.33 -0.93 10.47
N ALA A 53 14.09 -0.27 11.35
CA ALA A 53 14.44 1.14 11.15
C ALA A 53 15.64 1.29 10.22
N SER A 54 15.58 2.23 9.28
CA SER A 54 16.73 2.61 8.46
C SER A 54 17.31 3.93 8.97
N ARG A 55 18.64 4.03 9.04
CA ARG A 55 19.33 5.28 9.29
C ARG A 55 19.46 6.05 7.97
N ALA A 56 19.02 7.31 7.96
CA ALA A 56 19.24 8.15 6.79
C ALA A 56 20.74 8.40 6.61
N LEU A 57 21.30 7.99 5.47
CA LEU A 57 22.66 8.36 5.09
C LEU A 57 22.65 9.81 4.56
N ASN A 58 23.77 10.52 4.71
CA ASN A 58 23.98 11.88 4.18
C ASN A 58 23.87 11.98 2.65
N HIS A 59 23.56 10.89 1.95
CA HIS A 59 23.03 10.97 0.60
C HIS A 59 21.72 11.73 0.69
N ALA A 60 21.79 13.00 0.30
CA ALA A 60 20.65 13.83 0.02
C ALA A 60 19.53 12.95 -0.53
N LEU A 61 18.42 12.86 0.20
CA LEU A 61 17.11 12.78 -0.42
C LEU A 61 17.13 13.90 -1.45
N SER A 62 17.61 13.59 -2.67
CA SER A 62 17.79 14.54 -3.74
C SER A 62 16.39 15.04 -3.98
N SER A 63 16.10 16.18 -3.38
CA SER A 63 14.90 16.97 -3.59
C SER A 63 13.70 16.07 -3.90
N PHE A 64 13.07 15.52 -2.86
CA PHE A 64 11.61 15.49 -2.89
C PHE A 64 11.24 16.96 -3.08
N GLU A 65 11.19 17.40 -4.35
CA GLU A 65 11.05 18.80 -4.74
C GLU A 65 9.73 19.25 -4.13
N LYS A 66 9.83 19.91 -2.98
CA LYS A 66 8.72 20.49 -2.23
C LYS A 66 7.90 21.49 -3.05
N THR A 67 8.33 21.80 -4.27
CA THR A 67 7.89 22.94 -5.07
C THR A 67 7.32 22.60 -6.45
N THR A 68 7.33 21.34 -6.90
CA THR A 68 6.80 20.96 -8.24
C THR A 68 5.54 20.09 -8.21
N LEU A 69 5.11 19.62 -7.03
CA LEU A 69 3.85 18.87 -6.92
C LEU A 69 2.61 19.72 -7.20
N ILE A 70 2.66 21.04 -7.00
CA ILE A 70 1.48 21.92 -7.20
C ILE A 70 1.47 22.56 -8.60
N SER A 71 2.64 22.90 -9.16
CA SER A 71 2.72 23.71 -10.39
C SER A 71 2.46 22.95 -11.69
N LYS A 72 2.48 21.61 -11.67
CA LYS A 72 2.18 20.75 -12.83
C LYS A 72 0.74 20.22 -12.88
N PHE A 73 -0.12 20.55 -11.92
CA PHE A 73 -1.57 20.32 -12.03
C PHE A 73 -2.25 21.33 -12.99
N LYS A 74 -1.68 21.51 -14.18
CA LYS A 74 -2.28 22.30 -15.27
C LYS A 74 -3.26 21.50 -16.14
N ARG A 75 -3.54 20.23 -15.81
CA ARG A 75 -4.65 19.49 -16.42
C ARG A 75 -5.88 19.63 -15.52
N GLU A 76 -6.85 20.35 -16.05
CA GLU A 76 -8.15 20.69 -15.46
C GLU A 76 -9.10 19.48 -15.26
N TYR A 77 -8.58 18.25 -15.25
CA TYR A 77 -9.37 17.02 -15.08
C TYR A 77 -8.78 16.19 -13.93
N PRO A 78 -9.51 15.83 -12.85
CA PRO A 78 -10.96 15.85 -12.58
C PRO A 78 -11.32 16.48 -11.21
N ILE A 79 -10.79 17.66 -10.88
CA ILE A 79 -11.18 18.35 -9.64
C ILE A 79 -12.62 18.92 -9.75
N ALA A 80 -13.15 19.12 -10.96
CA ALA A 80 -14.50 19.63 -11.16
C ALA A 80 -15.59 18.74 -10.52
N ASP A 81 -15.54 17.42 -10.73
CA ASP A 81 -16.42 16.45 -10.05
C ASP A 81 -16.24 16.51 -8.53
N SER A 82 -15.01 16.79 -8.07
CA SER A 82 -14.72 16.95 -6.65
C SER A 82 -15.35 18.22 -6.06
N ILE A 83 -15.46 19.33 -6.81
CA ILE A 83 -16.04 20.59 -6.28
C ILE A 83 -17.54 20.42 -6.00
N GLU A 84 -18.32 19.93 -6.97
CA GLU A 84 -19.75 19.69 -6.77
C GLU A 84 -19.98 18.60 -5.72
N HIS A 85 -19.16 17.54 -5.70
CA HIS A 85 -19.22 16.53 -4.66
C HIS A 85 -18.90 17.12 -3.26
N ILE A 86 -17.89 17.98 -3.13
CA ILE A 86 -17.58 18.67 -1.87
C ILE A 86 -18.73 19.58 -1.44
N LYS A 87 -19.35 20.33 -2.37
CA LYS A 87 -20.55 21.14 -2.05
C LYS A 87 -21.68 20.26 -1.54
N LEU A 88 -21.93 19.12 -2.18
CA LEU A 88 -22.90 18.13 -1.74
C LEU A 88 -22.57 17.60 -0.34
N LEU A 89 -21.33 17.18 -0.09
CA LEU A 89 -20.92 16.69 1.22
C LEU A 89 -21.10 17.73 2.32
N LYS A 90 -20.79 19.00 2.04
CA LYS A 90 -20.97 20.12 2.98
C LYS A 90 -22.45 20.46 3.23
N SER A 91 -23.33 20.22 2.26
CA SER A 91 -24.77 20.49 2.43
C SER A 91 -25.49 19.41 3.26
N LYS A 92 -24.91 18.21 3.37
CA LYS A 92 -25.45 17.12 4.19
C LYS A 92 -25.21 17.40 5.68
N LYS A 93 -26.30 17.50 6.44
CA LYS A 93 -26.26 17.44 7.91
C LYS A 93 -26.27 15.98 8.34
N LEU A 94 -25.10 15.46 8.70
CA LEU A 94 -24.92 14.09 9.17
C LEU A 94 -24.54 14.12 10.65
N ASP A 95 -25.11 13.22 11.43
CA ASP A 95 -24.65 12.94 12.78
C ASP A 95 -23.56 11.86 12.69
N LEU A 96 -22.31 12.26 12.83
CA LEU A 96 -21.16 11.37 12.68
C LEU A 96 -20.76 10.78 14.05
N PRO A 97 -20.42 9.48 14.11
CA PRO A 97 -20.00 8.88 15.36
C PRO A 97 -18.66 9.47 15.80
N LYS A 98 -18.48 9.63 17.12
CA LYS A 98 -17.23 10.14 17.70
C LYS A 98 -16.02 9.24 17.44
N GLN A 99 -16.26 7.95 17.20
CA GLN A 99 -15.26 6.94 16.86
C GLN A 99 -15.82 6.07 15.75
N PHE A 100 -14.98 5.75 14.78
CA PHE A 100 -15.36 4.93 13.63
C PHE A 100 -14.21 3.99 13.28
N ASP A 101 -14.53 2.72 13.08
CA ASP A 101 -13.60 1.71 12.59
C ASP A 101 -14.29 0.91 11.49
N ALA A 102 -13.77 1.02 10.26
CA ALA A 102 -14.32 0.34 9.09
C ALA A 102 -14.36 -1.19 9.28
N ARG A 103 -13.41 -1.74 10.05
CA ARG A 103 -13.33 -3.18 10.35
C ARG A 103 -14.48 -3.66 11.23
N LEU A 104 -14.99 -2.78 12.10
CA LEU A 104 -16.15 -3.06 12.93
C LEU A 104 -17.46 -2.82 12.18
N GLN A 105 -17.49 -1.82 11.29
CA GLN A 105 -18.68 -1.49 10.49
C GLN A 105 -18.95 -2.51 9.38
N TRP A 106 -17.89 -3.03 8.75
CA TRP A 106 -17.97 -4.00 7.65
C TRP A 106 -17.14 -5.25 7.96
N PRO A 107 -17.48 -6.01 9.02
CA PRO A 107 -16.66 -7.12 9.49
C PRO A 107 -16.57 -8.26 8.48
N LEU A 108 -17.57 -8.39 7.59
CA LEU A 108 -17.62 -9.44 6.58
C LEU A 108 -16.86 -9.10 5.28
N CYS A 109 -16.34 -7.87 5.14
CA CYS A 109 -15.44 -7.54 4.04
C CYS A 109 -14.02 -7.91 4.43
N TRP A 110 -13.52 -9.06 3.97
CA TRP A 110 -12.19 -9.51 4.39
C TRP A 110 -11.06 -8.51 4.05
N SER A 111 -11.24 -7.75 2.96
CA SER A 111 -10.26 -6.78 2.44
C SER A 111 -9.95 -5.66 3.44
N VAL A 112 -10.94 -5.20 4.23
CA VAL A 112 -10.74 -4.08 5.19
C VAL A 112 -9.82 -4.46 6.36
N HIS A 113 -9.56 -5.77 6.53
CA HIS A 113 -8.67 -6.31 7.54
C HIS A 113 -7.27 -6.65 7.01
N GLN A 114 -7.05 -6.51 5.69
CA GLN A 114 -5.78 -6.86 5.07
C GLN A 114 -4.72 -5.78 5.25
N VAL A 115 -3.47 -6.23 5.37
CA VAL A 115 -2.29 -5.37 5.43
C VAL A 115 -1.31 -5.83 4.37
N ALA A 116 -1.32 -5.15 3.23
CA ALA A 116 -0.48 -5.50 2.09
C ALA A 116 0.99 -5.09 2.31
N ASN A 117 1.91 -5.79 1.64
CA ASN A 117 3.35 -5.52 1.70
C ASN A 117 3.89 -5.13 0.31
N GLN A 118 4.37 -3.89 0.17
CA GLN A 118 4.92 -3.37 -1.10
C GLN A 118 6.31 -3.91 -1.47
N GLY A 119 7.00 -4.59 -0.56
CA GLY A 119 8.38 -5.03 -0.75
C GLY A 119 9.33 -3.87 -1.05
N GLU A 120 10.28 -4.10 -1.96
CA GLU A 120 11.30 -3.13 -2.39
C GLU A 120 10.82 -2.11 -3.42
N CYS A 121 9.52 -2.07 -3.70
CA CYS A 121 8.95 -1.16 -4.67
C CYS A 121 8.28 0.02 -3.96
N GLY A 122 8.49 1.25 -4.44
CA GLY A 122 7.77 2.45 -4.02
C GLY A 122 6.31 2.50 -4.51
N SER A 123 5.61 1.38 -4.47
CA SER A 123 4.24 1.15 -4.97
C SER A 123 3.15 1.44 -3.94
N CYS A 124 3.46 2.11 -2.83
CA CYS A 124 2.48 2.43 -1.78
C CYS A 124 1.20 3.09 -2.32
N TRP A 125 1.33 3.92 -3.37
CA TRP A 125 0.22 4.55 -4.05
C TRP A 125 -0.72 3.53 -4.72
N ALA A 126 -0.17 2.49 -5.33
CA ALA A 126 -0.94 1.44 -6.01
C ALA A 126 -1.60 0.53 -4.97
N LEU A 127 -0.83 0.04 -3.99
CA LEU A 127 -1.36 -0.85 -2.94
C LEU A 127 -2.45 -0.17 -2.11
N SER A 128 -2.26 1.10 -1.74
CA SER A 128 -3.28 1.85 -1.00
C SER A 128 -4.54 2.04 -1.83
N ALA A 129 -4.40 2.37 -3.12
CA ALA A 129 -5.54 2.55 -4.02
C ALA A 129 -6.32 1.24 -4.20
N THR A 130 -5.65 0.14 -4.57
CA THR A 130 -6.33 -1.13 -4.80
C THR A 130 -6.91 -1.75 -3.52
N SER A 131 -6.32 -1.48 -2.35
CA SER A 131 -6.93 -1.84 -1.06
C SER A 131 -8.28 -1.13 -0.88
N VAL A 132 -8.30 0.20 -1.05
CA VAL A 132 -9.55 0.99 -0.96
C VAL A 132 -10.57 0.57 -2.02
N MET A 133 -10.14 0.26 -3.24
CA MET A 133 -11.04 -0.21 -4.29
C MET A 133 -11.66 -1.57 -3.92
N SER A 134 -10.86 -2.50 -3.38
CA SER A 134 -11.33 -3.82 -2.94
C SER A 134 -12.34 -3.69 -1.79
N ASP A 135 -12.04 -2.82 -0.81
CA ASP A 135 -12.95 -2.50 0.29
C ASP A 135 -14.28 -1.95 -0.22
N ARG A 136 -14.22 -0.96 -1.11
CA ARG A 136 -15.42 -0.32 -1.67
C ARG A 136 -16.23 -1.27 -2.54
N LEU A 137 -15.58 -2.19 -3.26
CA LEU A 137 -16.26 -3.23 -4.03
C LEU A 137 -17.09 -4.13 -3.10
N CYS A 138 -16.51 -4.60 -2.00
CA CYS A 138 -17.22 -5.40 -1.02
C CYS A 138 -18.36 -4.63 -0.34
N ILE A 139 -18.09 -3.40 0.10
CA ILE A 139 -19.08 -2.56 0.79
C ILE A 139 -20.26 -2.23 -0.14
N ALA A 140 -19.98 -1.79 -1.37
CA ALA A 140 -21.01 -1.36 -2.32
C ALA A 140 -21.87 -2.51 -2.83
N THR A 141 -21.31 -3.72 -2.91
CA THR A 141 -22.03 -4.92 -3.34
C THR A 141 -22.68 -5.69 -2.17
N ASN A 142 -22.71 -5.08 -0.98
CA ASN A 142 -23.23 -5.70 0.24
C ASN A 142 -22.65 -7.12 0.45
N TYR A 143 -21.31 -7.19 0.47
CA TYR A 143 -20.51 -8.40 0.70
C TYR A 143 -20.53 -9.45 -0.41
N SER A 144 -21.30 -9.24 -1.49
CA SER A 144 -21.43 -10.25 -2.56
C SER A 144 -20.23 -10.32 -3.50
N ASN A 145 -19.46 -9.24 -3.64
CA ASN A 145 -18.21 -9.24 -4.38
C ASN A 145 -17.03 -8.90 -3.46
N GLN A 146 -16.22 -9.91 -3.14
CA GLN A 146 -15.05 -9.78 -2.26
C GLN A 146 -13.72 -9.97 -3.00
N LYS A 147 -13.71 -9.75 -4.32
CA LYS A 147 -12.49 -9.86 -5.12
C LYS A 147 -11.45 -8.81 -4.70
N GLN A 148 -10.19 -9.22 -4.57
CA GLN A 148 -9.06 -8.31 -4.36
C GLN A 148 -8.58 -7.76 -5.70
N ILE A 149 -8.49 -6.44 -5.81
CA ILE A 149 -8.02 -5.74 -7.01
C ILE A 149 -6.49 -5.77 -7.07
N SER A 150 -5.96 -6.11 -8.25
CA SER A 150 -4.54 -6.33 -8.47
C SER A 150 -3.73 -5.02 -8.40
N ALA A 151 -2.88 -4.92 -7.38
CA ALA A 151 -1.85 -3.89 -7.33
C ALA A 151 -0.81 -4.07 -8.46
N GLU A 152 -0.54 -5.31 -8.87
CA GLU A 152 0.40 -5.62 -9.97
C GLU A 152 -0.09 -5.06 -11.30
N ASP A 153 -1.38 -5.23 -11.60
CA ASP A 153 -1.96 -4.78 -12.85
C ASP A 153 -1.96 -3.26 -12.91
N LEU A 154 -2.41 -2.59 -11.84
CA LEU A 154 -2.36 -1.13 -11.74
C LEU A 154 -0.93 -0.59 -11.88
N LEU A 155 0.03 -1.24 -11.22
CA LEU A 155 1.43 -0.82 -11.19
C LEU A 155 2.12 -1.03 -12.54
N SER A 156 1.76 -2.08 -13.29
CA SER A 156 2.39 -2.43 -14.57
C SER A 156 1.70 -1.80 -15.78
N CYS A 157 0.39 -1.53 -15.73
CA CYS A 157 -0.41 -1.14 -16.89
C CYS A 157 -0.96 0.29 -16.88
N CYS A 158 -0.77 1.06 -15.79
CA CYS A 158 -1.08 2.49 -15.81
C CYS A 158 0.18 3.34 -16.08
N ASP A 159 0.46 3.58 -17.36
CA ASP A 159 1.64 4.33 -17.82
C ASP A 159 1.73 5.76 -17.24
N GLU A 160 0.59 6.42 -17.04
CA GLU A 160 0.55 7.80 -16.49
C GLU A 160 0.45 7.85 -14.96
N CYS A 161 0.28 6.71 -14.28
CA CYS A 161 0.06 6.73 -12.82
C CYS A 161 1.36 6.82 -12.02
N GLY A 162 2.37 6.04 -12.38
CA GLY A 162 3.61 5.92 -11.60
C GLY A 162 4.21 4.52 -11.69
N GLY A 163 5.16 4.23 -10.81
CA GLY A 163 5.83 2.94 -10.76
C GLY A 163 6.48 2.68 -9.40
N CYS A 164 7.51 1.85 -9.37
CA CYS A 164 8.29 1.60 -8.15
C CYS A 164 9.10 2.80 -7.68
N GLN A 165 9.24 3.85 -8.49
CA GLN A 165 9.85 5.12 -8.07
C GLN A 165 8.82 6.07 -7.43
N GLY A 166 7.59 5.60 -7.20
CA GLY A 166 6.48 6.39 -6.70
C GLY A 166 5.59 6.95 -7.80
N THR A 167 4.70 7.85 -7.39
CA THR A 167 3.76 8.56 -8.25
C THR A 167 3.89 10.06 -8.05
N LYS A 168 3.59 10.84 -9.09
CA LYS A 168 3.42 12.30 -8.97
C LYS A 168 1.98 12.68 -8.62
N TRP A 169 1.04 11.76 -8.75
CA TRP A 169 -0.39 11.99 -8.56
C TRP A 169 -1.12 10.70 -8.22
N ALA A 170 -1.28 10.40 -6.92
CA ALA A 170 -1.87 9.14 -6.48
C ALA A 170 -3.34 8.91 -6.91
N LEU A 171 -4.11 9.97 -7.20
CA LEU A 171 -5.52 9.82 -7.63
C LEU A 171 -5.65 9.29 -9.07
N SER A 172 -4.57 9.31 -9.87
CA SER A 172 -4.55 8.69 -11.20
C SER A 172 -5.00 7.23 -11.16
N ALA A 173 -4.71 6.51 -10.08
CA ALA A 173 -5.10 5.13 -9.88
C ALA A 173 -6.62 4.92 -9.99
N PHE A 174 -7.40 5.79 -9.34
CA PHE A 174 -8.86 5.71 -9.36
C PHE A 174 -9.46 6.07 -10.72
N ILE A 175 -8.80 6.96 -11.45
CA ILE A 175 -9.21 7.33 -12.81
C ILE A 175 -8.89 6.21 -13.78
N HIS A 176 -7.71 5.61 -13.66
CA HIS A 176 -7.35 4.43 -14.43
C HIS A 176 -8.35 3.30 -14.20
N TRP A 177 -8.70 3.04 -12.94
CA TRP A 177 -9.72 2.04 -12.59
C TRP A 177 -11.07 2.35 -13.23
N ARG A 178 -11.57 3.58 -13.13
CA ARG A 178 -12.82 4.01 -13.75
C ARG A 178 -12.81 3.83 -15.28
N ASP A 179 -11.73 4.23 -15.93
CA ASP A 179 -11.67 4.33 -17.39
C ASP A 179 -11.33 3.00 -18.08
N HIS A 180 -10.54 2.14 -17.42
CA HIS A 180 -10.01 0.91 -18.02
C HIS A 180 -10.43 -0.37 -17.27
N GLY A 181 -10.78 -0.25 -15.99
CA GLY A 181 -10.88 -1.39 -15.07
C GLY A 181 -9.51 -1.88 -14.61
N ILE A 182 -9.51 -2.74 -13.59
CA ILE A 182 -8.33 -3.44 -13.10
C ILE A 182 -8.73 -4.88 -12.80
N VAL A 183 -7.88 -5.85 -13.15
CA VAL A 183 -8.16 -7.26 -12.86
C VAL A 183 -7.93 -7.61 -11.38
N THR A 184 -8.32 -8.80 -10.97
CA THR A 184 -8.05 -9.30 -9.62
C THR A 184 -6.59 -9.71 -9.43
N GLY A 185 -6.11 -9.68 -8.19
CA GLY A 185 -4.76 -10.10 -7.86
C GLY A 185 -4.44 -10.00 -6.38
N GLY A 186 -4.01 -11.11 -5.80
CA GLY A 186 -3.63 -11.21 -4.40
C GLY A 186 -2.18 -10.80 -4.11
N ASP A 187 -1.76 -11.06 -2.88
CA ASP A 187 -0.40 -10.78 -2.41
C ASP A 187 0.65 -11.67 -3.10
N TYR A 188 1.92 -11.32 -2.93
CA TYR A 188 3.03 -12.11 -3.43
C TYR A 188 2.97 -13.56 -2.93
N GLY A 189 3.02 -14.51 -3.88
CA GLY A 189 2.99 -15.95 -3.58
C GLY A 189 1.63 -16.51 -3.16
N SER A 190 0.56 -15.70 -3.21
CA SER A 190 -0.82 -16.18 -2.95
C SER A 190 -1.36 -17.04 -4.09
N PHE A 191 -0.93 -16.76 -5.32
CA PHE A 191 -1.54 -17.30 -6.56
C PHE A 191 -3.04 -16.99 -6.66
N GLU A 192 -3.52 -15.95 -5.99
CA GLU A 192 -4.92 -15.54 -6.02
C GLU A 192 -5.17 -14.47 -7.09
N GLY A 193 -6.29 -14.62 -7.82
CA GLY A 193 -6.70 -13.65 -8.84
C GLY A 193 -5.96 -13.79 -10.18
N CYS A 194 -6.26 -12.89 -11.11
CA CYS A 194 -5.67 -12.86 -12.44
C CYS A 194 -4.17 -12.51 -12.39
N LYS A 195 -3.78 -11.47 -11.64
CA LYS A 195 -2.40 -10.98 -11.56
C LYS A 195 -1.98 -10.75 -10.10
N PRO A 196 -1.53 -11.80 -9.38
CA PRO A 196 -0.94 -11.65 -8.06
C PRO A 196 0.29 -10.73 -8.09
N TYR A 197 0.60 -10.12 -6.95
CA TYR A 197 1.75 -9.23 -6.81
C TYR A 197 3.07 -9.97 -7.07
N THR A 198 3.94 -9.42 -7.91
CA THR A 198 5.18 -10.12 -8.32
C THR A 198 6.39 -9.78 -7.44
N ILE A 199 6.29 -8.70 -6.68
CA ILE A 199 7.41 -8.18 -5.88
C ILE A 199 7.44 -8.87 -4.52
N ALA A 200 8.52 -9.61 -4.29
CA ALA A 200 8.73 -10.33 -3.04
C ALA A 200 8.98 -9.37 -1.88
N SER A 201 8.49 -9.76 -0.69
CA SER A 201 8.82 -9.09 0.57
C SER A 201 10.14 -9.59 1.20
N ASP A 202 11.04 -10.14 0.38
CA ASP A 202 12.23 -10.86 0.84
C ASP A 202 13.53 -10.01 0.79
N CYS A 203 13.39 -8.73 0.47
CA CYS A 203 14.44 -7.71 0.45
C CYS A 203 14.89 -7.24 1.85
N GLY A 204 14.42 -7.92 2.89
CA GLY A 204 14.49 -7.47 4.27
C GLY A 204 13.19 -6.82 4.70
N ASN A 205 13.01 -6.64 5.99
CA ASN A 205 11.98 -5.77 6.51
C ASN A 205 12.75 -4.82 7.44
N PRO A 206 12.86 -3.50 7.14
CA PRO A 206 12.38 -2.92 5.90
C PRO A 206 13.34 -3.38 4.77
N CYS A 207 13.00 -3.09 3.53
CA CYS A 207 13.96 -3.29 2.46
C CYS A 207 15.05 -2.21 2.56
N ALA A 208 16.30 -2.59 2.29
CA ALA A 208 17.40 -1.64 2.32
C ALA A 208 17.17 -0.50 1.31
N PRO A 209 17.52 0.77 1.60
CA PRO A 209 17.24 1.90 0.71
C PRO A 209 17.72 1.71 -0.74
N GLU A 210 18.80 0.95 -0.93
CA GLU A 210 19.39 0.65 -2.24
C GLU A 210 18.44 -0.14 -3.14
N ASN A 211 17.56 -0.93 -2.53
CA ASN A 211 16.58 -1.72 -3.26
C ASN A 211 15.49 -0.84 -3.90
N TYR A 212 15.11 0.26 -3.27
CA TYR A 212 14.15 1.22 -3.83
C TYR A 212 14.72 2.05 -4.99
N TRP A 213 16.06 2.11 -5.13
CA TRP A 213 16.72 2.79 -6.26
C TRP A 213 16.90 1.89 -7.48
N LYS A 214 16.67 0.58 -7.35
CA LYS A 214 16.63 -0.31 -8.51
C LYS A 214 15.47 0.09 -9.40
N LYS A 215 15.73 0.31 -10.68
CA LYS A 215 14.68 0.48 -11.69
C LYS A 215 14.03 -0.88 -11.94
N ILE A 216 13.09 -1.26 -11.09
CA ILE A 216 12.16 -2.34 -11.40
C ILE A 216 11.25 -1.79 -12.50
N ALA A 217 11.49 -2.25 -13.73
CA ALA A 217 10.61 -1.99 -14.86
C ALA A 217 9.64 -3.17 -14.96
N LEU A 218 8.40 -2.95 -14.55
CA LEU A 218 7.33 -3.91 -14.76
C LEU A 218 6.76 -3.72 -16.16
N VAL A 219 6.56 -4.81 -16.87
CA VAL A 219 5.98 -4.80 -18.21
C VAL A 219 4.48 -5.05 -18.07
N CYS A 220 3.66 -4.18 -18.65
CA CYS A 220 2.22 -4.44 -18.74
C CYS A 220 1.97 -5.69 -19.57
N GLN A 221 1.47 -6.73 -18.92
CA GLN A 221 0.97 -7.94 -19.58
C GLN A 221 -0.53 -8.05 -19.33
N ARG A 222 -1.32 -7.97 -20.41
CA ARG A 222 -2.79 -8.13 -20.37
C ARG A 222 -3.17 -9.61 -20.48
N THR A 223 -2.63 -10.40 -19.56
CA THR A 223 -2.84 -11.84 -19.48
C THR A 223 -2.85 -12.24 -18.01
N CYS A 224 -3.79 -13.10 -17.62
CA CYS A 224 -3.80 -13.68 -16.29
C CYS A 224 -2.71 -14.75 -16.12
N GLN A 225 -2.36 -15.03 -14.86
CA GLN A 225 -1.51 -16.16 -14.52
C GLN A 225 -2.09 -17.48 -15.03
N SER A 226 -1.20 -18.44 -15.25
CA SER A 226 -1.60 -19.79 -15.65
C SER A 226 -2.57 -20.40 -14.62
N LEU A 227 -3.55 -21.15 -15.10
CA LEU A 227 -4.54 -21.88 -14.28
C LEU A 227 -5.59 -21.00 -13.54
N TYR A 228 -5.62 -19.67 -13.73
CA TYR A 228 -6.67 -18.81 -13.14
C TYR A 228 -8.08 -19.07 -13.70
N GLY A 229 -8.18 -19.61 -14.92
CA GLY A 229 -9.44 -20.07 -15.52
C GLY A 229 -10.28 -18.99 -16.22
N HIS A 230 -9.93 -17.72 -16.08
CA HIS A 230 -10.55 -16.58 -16.79
C HIS A 230 -9.54 -15.81 -17.64
N SER A 231 -10.03 -15.17 -18.71
CA SER A 231 -9.23 -14.22 -19.48
C SER A 231 -9.01 -12.91 -18.72
N TYR A 232 -8.07 -12.09 -19.19
CA TYR A 232 -7.81 -10.77 -18.62
C TYR A 232 -9.07 -9.89 -18.74
N GLU A 233 -9.70 -9.90 -19.91
CA GLU A 233 -10.89 -9.09 -20.19
C GLU A 233 -12.11 -9.51 -19.37
N GLU A 234 -12.28 -10.82 -19.11
CA GLU A 234 -13.36 -11.36 -18.28
C GLU A 234 -13.21 -10.98 -16.81
N ASP A 235 -11.98 -10.78 -16.33
CA ASP A 235 -11.70 -10.51 -14.93
C ASP A 235 -11.63 -9.02 -14.58
N LEU A 236 -11.76 -8.12 -15.56
CA LEU A 236 -11.75 -6.67 -15.33
C LEU A 236 -12.90 -6.24 -14.39
N ILE A 237 -12.53 -5.58 -13.30
CA ILE A 237 -13.47 -4.93 -12.38
C ILE A 237 -13.55 -3.45 -12.75
N ARG A 238 -14.76 -2.96 -13.01
CA ARG A 238 -15.07 -1.57 -13.37
C ARG A 238 -16.05 -0.93 -12.40
#